data_AF-A0A927R0Q1-F1
#
_entry.id   AF-A0A927R0Q1-F1
#
_cell.length_a   1.000
_cell.length_b   1.000
_cell.length_c   1.000
_cell.angle_alpha   90.00
_cell.angle_beta   90.00
_cell.angle_gamma   90.00
#
_symmetry.space_group_name_H-M   'P 1'
#
loop_
_entity.id
_entity.type
_entity.pdbx_description
1 polymer ?
#
loop_
_entity_poly.entity_id
_entity_poly.type
_entity_poly.pdbx_seq_one_letter_code
_entity_poly.pdbx_strand_id
1 'polypeptide(L)'
;MTISDGDVRIVLQRATDHLAGPPNLLDEVRRGGRRRVVRRRSVLAAGLAVAAAASTGGMLRYPGGRDRVEFASPLFDQPTRGDLAGNQLYRRRLLEVWRRHLERIEARVAGDPHVVWAGTTPAGATAYVIARSADNPVVSKPDGDRLVGYAAFVESVEDRYEVMTVEQVTDAGMDGNSRAALLGDGHDVLLVLDDGRPVEFSPDLSFGPDGRIRRTFRPVVFRDGAAVLEVPPQRTRVTLALSRTPVDPSNFVHVSNTSEILSVGGRPEPTRIVHTMPGAGPAWGDDPGEVAARHLGEAEALAEFYDPIGTHRAGTGPELTVYGVSPDGRCLLLRTIQYDDYPAWAMAMLGPVGTRLRVVASGIVDWTATVPVRLRLPDGQGTLVAAPGAAFGYRLAEGRWEDAGPDVALVPAAAVDLRVDSPNGTSSTGPLD
;
A
#
# COMPACT_ATOMS: atom_id res chain seq x y z
N MET A 1 -28.56 41.68 14.98
CA MET A 1 -29.80 41.19 14.33
C MET A 1 -29.69 39.68 14.30
N THR A 2 -30.34 38.98 15.23
CA THR A 2 -30.23 37.52 15.38
C THR A 2 -31.29 36.86 14.52
N ILE A 3 -30.85 36.15 13.47
CA ILE A 3 -31.72 35.33 12.61
C ILE A 3 -32.13 34.11 13.43
N SER A 4 -33.43 33.88 13.56
CA SER A 4 -33.96 32.74 14.30
C SER A 4 -33.92 31.47 13.46
N ASP A 5 -33.85 30.31 14.09
CA ASP A 5 -33.86 29.01 13.41
C ASP A 5 -35.12 28.80 12.53
N GLY A 6 -36.21 29.50 12.88
CA GLY A 6 -37.43 29.57 12.08
C GLY A 6 -37.25 30.29 10.74
N ASP A 7 -36.40 31.31 10.69
CA ASP A 7 -36.12 32.09 9.47
C ASP A 7 -35.31 31.25 8.47
N VAL A 8 -34.35 30.46 8.97
CA VAL A 8 -33.55 29.54 8.14
C VAL A 8 -34.42 28.45 7.52
N ARG A 9 -35.34 27.88 8.31
CA ARG A 9 -36.26 26.85 7.83
C ARG A 9 -37.23 27.38 6.77
N ILE A 10 -37.76 28.60 6.95
CA ILE A 10 -38.64 29.23 5.96
C ILE A 10 -37.88 29.52 4.66
N VAL A 11 -36.63 29.99 4.73
CA VAL A 11 -35.80 30.25 3.54
C VAL A 11 -35.49 28.96 2.79
N LEU A 12 -35.14 27.87 3.48
CA LEU A 12 -34.85 26.58 2.86
C LEU A 12 -36.09 25.93 2.23
N GLN A 13 -37.25 26.05 2.89
CA GLN A 13 -38.50 25.52 2.35
C GLN A 13 -38.92 26.29 1.08
N ARG A 14 -38.80 27.63 1.09
CA ARG A 14 -39.08 28.47 -0.07
C ARG A 14 -38.09 28.25 -1.23
N ALA A 15 -36.85 27.89 -0.93
CA ALA A 15 -35.81 27.57 -1.90
C ALA A 15 -35.95 26.16 -2.53
N THR A 16 -36.76 25.28 -1.94
CA THR A 16 -36.92 23.89 -2.40
C THR A 16 -38.34 23.56 -2.88
N ASP A 17 -39.32 24.43 -2.65
CA ASP A 17 -40.72 24.28 -3.10
C ASP A 17 -40.89 24.13 -4.62
N HIS A 18 -39.89 24.50 -5.42
CA HIS A 18 -39.87 24.39 -6.89
C HIS A 18 -39.06 23.20 -7.40
N LEU A 19 -38.40 22.44 -6.52
CA LEU A 19 -37.67 21.22 -6.88
C LEU A 19 -38.64 20.02 -6.86
N ALA A 20 -39.60 20.01 -7.77
CA ALA A 20 -40.33 18.80 -8.11
C ALA A 20 -39.45 17.97 -9.06
N GLY A 21 -38.96 16.82 -8.59
CA GLY A 21 -38.28 15.85 -9.45
C GLY A 21 -39.19 15.44 -10.62
N PRO A 22 -38.64 15.20 -11.83
CA PRO A 22 -39.44 14.78 -12.97
C PRO A 22 -40.30 13.55 -12.61
N PRO A 23 -41.60 13.52 -12.94
CA PRO A 23 -42.52 12.46 -12.50
C PRO A 23 -42.13 11.07 -13.02
N ASN A 24 -41.24 11.01 -14.01
CA ASN A 24 -40.69 9.82 -14.65
C ASN A 24 -39.28 9.45 -14.17
N LEU A 25 -38.66 10.16 -13.22
CA LEU A 25 -37.26 9.93 -12.80
C LEU A 25 -37.04 8.48 -12.33
N LEU A 26 -37.95 7.94 -11.51
CA LEU A 26 -37.86 6.56 -11.02
C LEU A 26 -38.05 5.53 -12.14
N ASP A 27 -38.87 5.85 -13.14
CA ASP A 27 -39.08 4.97 -14.30
C ASP A 27 -37.90 4.99 -15.27
N GLU A 28 -37.24 6.13 -15.45
CA GLU A 28 -36.01 6.26 -16.23
C GLU A 28 -34.84 5.53 -15.56
N VAL A 29 -34.70 5.66 -14.24
CA VAL A 29 -33.70 4.91 -13.45
C VAL A 29 -33.96 3.40 -13.56
N ARG A 30 -35.21 2.95 -13.42
CA ARG A 30 -35.59 1.54 -13.60
C ARG A 30 -35.36 1.04 -15.03
N ARG A 31 -35.57 1.89 -16.04
CA ARG A 31 -35.36 1.54 -17.46
C ARG A 31 -33.86 1.47 -17.79
N GLY A 32 -33.04 2.33 -17.21
CA GLY A 32 -31.57 2.27 -17.30
C GLY A 32 -30.98 1.02 -16.62
N GLY A 33 -31.49 0.66 -15.43
CA GLY A 33 -31.12 -0.56 -14.71
C GLY A 33 -31.43 -1.84 -15.49
N ARG A 34 -32.61 -1.92 -16.11
CA ARG A 34 -32.98 -3.09 -16.95
C ARG A 34 -32.10 -3.23 -18.20
N ARG A 35 -31.72 -2.14 -18.87
CA ARG A 35 -30.83 -2.20 -20.04
C ARG A 35 -29.43 -2.71 -19.69
N ARG A 36 -28.88 -2.34 -18.53
CA ARG A 36 -27.58 -2.87 -18.04
C ARG A 36 -27.64 -4.36 -17.76
N VAL A 37 -28.71 -4.85 -17.13
CA VAL A 37 -28.88 -6.28 -16.81
C VAL A 37 -29.05 -7.12 -18.07
N VAL A 38 -29.80 -6.62 -19.08
CA VAL A 38 -29.97 -7.34 -20.35
C VAL A 38 -28.65 -7.39 -21.14
N ARG A 39 -27.89 -6.28 -21.24
CA ARG A 39 -26.57 -6.29 -21.90
C ARG A 39 -25.59 -7.26 -21.24
N ARG A 40 -25.58 -7.34 -19.90
CA ARG A 40 -24.75 -8.30 -19.15
C ARG A 40 -25.14 -9.76 -19.43
N ARG A 41 -26.43 -10.04 -19.62
CA ARG A 41 -26.94 -11.39 -19.90
C ARG A 41 -26.70 -11.84 -21.34
N SER A 42 -26.72 -10.93 -22.31
CA SER A 42 -26.40 -11.27 -23.71
C SER A 42 -24.92 -11.53 -23.97
N VAL A 43 -24.00 -10.95 -23.18
CA VAL A 43 -22.55 -11.24 -23.29
C VAL A 43 -22.20 -12.60 -22.65
N LEU A 44 -22.93 -13.03 -21.62
CA LEU A 44 -22.74 -14.35 -20.99
C LEU A 44 -23.37 -15.52 -21.79
N ALA A 45 -24.33 -15.25 -22.67
CA ALA A 45 -24.98 -16.29 -23.48
C ALA A 45 -24.23 -16.63 -24.78
N ALA A 46 -23.32 -15.76 -25.26
CA ALA A 46 -22.52 -16.03 -26.46
C ALA A 46 -21.21 -16.78 -26.19
N GLY A 47 -20.81 -16.94 -24.91
CA GLY A 47 -19.56 -17.58 -24.49
C GLY A 47 -19.70 -19.01 -23.94
N LEU A 48 -20.85 -19.67 -24.13
CA LEU A 48 -21.16 -20.99 -23.56
C LEU A 48 -21.54 -22.01 -24.65
N ALA A 49 -20.67 -22.24 -25.62
CA ALA A 49 -20.88 -23.27 -26.64
C ALA A 49 -19.67 -24.18 -26.97
N VAL A 50 -18.50 -24.06 -26.33
CA VAL A 50 -17.32 -24.89 -26.71
C VAL A 50 -16.53 -25.49 -25.53
N ALA A 51 -17.12 -25.75 -24.36
CA ALA A 51 -16.42 -26.52 -23.33
C ALA A 51 -17.37 -27.45 -22.56
N ALA A 52 -17.90 -28.44 -23.26
CA ALA A 52 -18.46 -29.64 -22.65
C ALA A 52 -17.38 -30.73 -22.67
N ALA A 53 -16.58 -30.83 -21.60
CA ALA A 53 -15.92 -32.07 -21.19
C ALA A 53 -15.34 -31.96 -19.77
N ALA A 54 -16.05 -32.59 -18.82
CA ALA A 54 -15.58 -33.11 -17.53
C ALA A 54 -15.09 -32.13 -16.43
N SER A 55 -16.03 -31.71 -15.56
CA SER A 55 -15.92 -31.86 -14.09
C SER A 55 -17.26 -31.55 -13.43
N THR A 56 -18.15 -32.54 -13.44
CA THR A 56 -19.34 -32.61 -12.59
C THR A 56 -18.92 -32.89 -11.14
N GLY A 57 -18.85 -31.84 -10.32
CA GLY A 57 -18.85 -31.91 -8.85
C GLY A 57 -20.12 -31.25 -8.32
N GLY A 58 -21.13 -32.07 -8.02
CA GLY A 58 -22.47 -31.60 -7.65
C GLY A 58 -22.55 -31.00 -6.24
N MET A 59 -23.13 -29.81 -6.13
CA MET A 59 -23.65 -29.28 -4.87
C MET A 59 -25.00 -29.95 -4.58
N LEU A 60 -25.01 -30.98 -3.75
CA LEU A 60 -26.23 -31.40 -3.04
C LEU A 60 -26.32 -30.58 -1.74
N ARG A 61 -27.26 -29.65 -1.69
CA ARG A 61 -27.67 -28.98 -0.45
C ARG A 61 -28.61 -29.90 0.34
N TYR A 62 -28.12 -30.45 1.46
CA TYR A 62 -28.96 -31.09 2.47
C TYR A 62 -29.48 -30.02 3.46
N PRO A 63 -30.78 -29.99 3.82
CA PRO A 63 -31.27 -29.11 4.86
C PRO A 63 -31.25 -29.84 6.21
N GLY A 64 -30.51 -29.30 7.18
CA GLY A 64 -30.65 -29.67 8.61
C GLY A 64 -29.41 -30.32 9.22
N GLY A 65 -28.49 -29.48 9.71
CA GLY A 65 -27.36 -29.88 10.55
C GLY A 65 -26.39 -28.71 10.67
N ARG A 66 -26.07 -28.27 11.90
CA ARG A 66 -24.95 -27.34 12.16
C ARG A 66 -23.61 -28.10 12.02
N ASP A 67 -23.43 -28.79 10.91
CA ASP A 67 -22.23 -29.56 10.62
C ASP A 67 -21.25 -28.72 9.81
N ARG A 68 -19.99 -28.83 10.23
CA ARG A 68 -18.77 -28.27 9.61
C ARG A 68 -18.94 -28.19 8.09
N VAL A 69 -19.03 -26.98 7.55
CA VAL A 69 -18.81 -26.76 6.12
C VAL A 69 -17.34 -27.08 5.90
N GLU A 70 -17.07 -28.27 5.37
CA GLU A 70 -15.74 -28.66 4.96
C GLU A 70 -15.38 -27.83 3.73
N PHE A 71 -14.52 -26.82 3.93
CA PHE A 71 -14.01 -26.02 2.83
C PHE A 71 -13.02 -26.87 2.04
N ALA A 72 -13.46 -27.35 0.88
CA ALA A 72 -12.58 -27.95 -0.12
C ALA A 72 -11.70 -26.86 -0.74
N SER A 73 -10.64 -26.46 -0.04
CA SER A 73 -9.58 -25.68 -0.68
C SER A 73 -8.76 -26.64 -1.54
N PRO A 74 -8.59 -26.36 -2.84
CA PRO A 74 -7.79 -27.21 -3.73
C PRO A 74 -6.36 -27.45 -3.22
N LEU A 75 -5.86 -26.59 -2.32
CA LEU A 75 -4.54 -26.71 -1.70
C LEU A 75 -4.38 -27.94 -0.80
N PHE A 76 -5.44 -28.51 -0.24
CA PHE A 76 -5.32 -29.66 0.67
C PHE A 76 -5.28 -31.00 -0.06
N ASP A 77 -5.90 -31.06 -1.24
CA ASP A 77 -6.27 -32.33 -1.88
C ASP A 77 -5.62 -32.50 -3.27
N GLN A 78 -4.92 -31.49 -3.78
CA GLN A 78 -4.18 -31.61 -5.03
C GLN A 78 -2.92 -32.47 -4.88
N PRO A 79 -2.45 -33.12 -5.95
CA PRO A 79 -1.15 -33.78 -5.94
C PRO A 79 -0.02 -32.78 -5.67
N THR A 80 0.97 -33.18 -4.88
CA THR A 80 2.22 -32.43 -4.72
C THR A 80 2.87 -32.22 -6.07
N ARG A 81 3.26 -30.98 -6.37
CA ARG A 81 3.97 -30.60 -7.60
C ARG A 81 5.45 -30.29 -7.32
N GLY A 82 6.24 -30.10 -8.38
CA GLY A 82 7.67 -29.81 -8.31
C GLY A 82 8.55 -31.04 -8.46
N ASP A 83 9.83 -30.84 -8.78
CA ASP A 83 10.81 -31.90 -9.06
C ASP A 83 11.12 -32.79 -7.85
N LEU A 84 10.82 -32.32 -6.62
CA LEU A 84 10.97 -33.09 -5.39
C LEU A 84 9.67 -33.75 -4.91
N ALA A 85 8.55 -33.63 -5.64
CA ALA A 85 7.25 -34.19 -5.26
C ALA A 85 7.30 -35.70 -4.96
N GLY A 86 8.11 -36.45 -5.71
CA GLY A 86 8.29 -37.90 -5.53
C GLY A 86 9.30 -38.30 -4.45
N ASN A 87 10.05 -37.36 -3.87
CA ASN A 87 11.12 -37.66 -2.93
C ASN A 87 10.58 -37.94 -1.51
N GLN A 88 10.38 -39.21 -1.21
CA GLN A 88 9.81 -39.67 0.06
C GLN A 88 10.70 -39.37 1.28
N LEU A 89 12.03 -39.37 1.12
CA LEU A 89 12.93 -39.05 2.23
C LEU A 89 12.86 -37.56 2.58
N TYR A 90 12.91 -36.71 1.55
CA TYR A 90 12.75 -35.26 1.67
C TYR A 90 11.41 -34.93 2.35
N ARG A 91 10.31 -35.44 1.80
CA ARG A 91 8.95 -35.21 2.32
C ARG A 91 8.81 -35.61 3.79
N ARG A 92 9.36 -36.76 4.21
CA ARG A 92 9.29 -37.20 5.61
C ARG A 92 9.99 -36.24 6.55
N ARG A 93 11.23 -35.82 6.24
CA ARG A 93 12.01 -34.88 7.06
C ARG A 93 11.32 -33.53 7.15
N LEU A 94 10.80 -33.06 6.03
CA LEU A 94 10.09 -31.79 5.93
C LEU A 94 8.80 -31.78 6.77
N LEU A 95 7.98 -32.82 6.68
CA LEU A 95 6.77 -32.96 7.48
C LEU A 95 7.07 -33.11 8.99
N GLU A 96 8.19 -33.72 9.36
CA GLU A 96 8.63 -33.80 10.76
C GLU A 96 9.00 -32.42 11.31
N VAL A 97 9.73 -31.61 10.54
CA VAL A 97 10.10 -30.24 10.91
C VAL A 97 8.85 -29.36 11.03
N TRP A 98 7.93 -29.47 10.07
CA TRP A 98 6.65 -28.77 10.10
C TRP A 98 5.80 -29.11 11.33
N ARG A 99 5.64 -30.39 11.66
CA ARG A 99 4.87 -30.82 12.85
C ARG A 99 5.46 -30.27 14.14
N ARG A 100 6.79 -30.37 14.32
CA ARG A 100 7.49 -29.79 15.48
C ARG A 100 7.27 -28.27 15.58
N HIS A 101 7.25 -27.58 14.44
CA HIS A 101 6.97 -26.15 14.43
C HIS A 101 5.53 -25.85 14.85
N LEU A 102 4.54 -26.58 14.32
CA LEU A 102 3.13 -26.43 14.68
C LEU A 102 2.89 -26.68 16.18
N GLU A 103 3.54 -27.70 16.76
CA GLU A 103 3.49 -27.96 18.20
C GLU A 103 4.03 -26.79 19.02
N ARG A 104 5.15 -26.19 18.59
CA ARG A 104 5.78 -25.05 19.27
C ARG A 104 4.89 -23.81 19.29
N ILE A 105 4.10 -23.58 18.24
CA ILE A 105 3.14 -22.46 18.18
C ILE A 105 1.75 -22.85 18.69
N GLU A 106 1.62 -24.04 19.30
CA GLU A 106 0.37 -24.60 19.83
C GLU A 106 -0.77 -24.61 18.80
N ALA A 107 -0.44 -24.74 17.52
CA ALA A 107 -1.40 -24.77 16.43
C ALA A 107 -2.19 -26.09 16.46
N ARG A 108 -3.51 -25.97 16.59
CA ARG A 108 -4.41 -27.12 16.57
C ARG A 108 -4.76 -27.49 15.14
N VAL A 109 -4.19 -28.60 14.67
CA VAL A 109 -4.37 -29.10 13.31
C VAL A 109 -5.13 -30.42 13.26
N ALA A 110 -5.83 -30.67 12.16
CA ALA A 110 -6.55 -31.91 11.89
C ALA A 110 -5.92 -32.66 10.71
N GLY A 111 -5.80 -33.99 10.87
CA GLY A 111 -5.24 -34.87 9.85
C GLY A 111 -3.74 -34.68 9.64
N ASP A 112 -3.23 -35.27 8.55
CA ASP A 112 -1.83 -35.13 8.16
C ASP A 112 -1.59 -33.85 7.36
N PRO A 113 -0.46 -33.14 7.58
CA PRO A 113 -0.09 -32.02 6.73
C PRO A 113 0.20 -32.47 5.30
N HIS A 114 -0.12 -31.59 4.35
CA HIS A 114 0.05 -31.78 2.93
C HIS A 114 1.18 -30.90 2.38
N VAL A 115 1.97 -31.44 1.46
CA VAL A 115 2.99 -30.68 0.73
C VAL A 115 2.40 -30.30 -0.61
N VAL A 116 2.13 -29.02 -0.83
CA VAL A 116 1.48 -28.51 -2.05
C VAL A 116 2.47 -28.51 -3.22
N TRP A 117 3.69 -28.04 -2.96
CA TRP A 117 4.77 -27.95 -3.93
C TRP A 117 6.09 -28.24 -3.23
N ALA A 118 7.01 -28.93 -3.90
CA ALA A 118 8.37 -29.19 -3.43
C ALA A 118 9.34 -29.26 -4.60
N GLY A 119 10.40 -28.45 -4.56
CA GLY A 119 11.36 -28.42 -5.64
C GLY A 119 12.74 -27.88 -5.28
N THR A 120 13.66 -27.99 -6.23
CA THR A 120 15.02 -27.48 -6.12
C THR A 120 15.07 -26.02 -6.61
N THR A 121 15.66 -25.14 -5.82
CA THR A 121 15.92 -23.74 -6.18
C THR A 121 17.42 -23.44 -6.10
N PRO A 122 17.91 -22.31 -6.66
CA PRO A 122 19.30 -21.91 -6.46
C PRO A 122 19.69 -21.72 -4.99
N ALA A 123 18.71 -21.43 -4.11
CA ALA A 123 18.90 -21.32 -2.66
C ALA A 123 18.83 -22.67 -1.92
N GLY A 124 18.57 -23.78 -2.63
CA GLY A 124 18.41 -25.11 -2.05
C GLY A 124 17.01 -25.69 -2.22
N ALA A 125 16.77 -26.83 -1.57
CA ALA A 125 15.49 -27.52 -1.63
C ALA A 125 14.42 -26.80 -0.80
N THR A 126 13.28 -26.50 -1.41
CA THR A 126 12.20 -25.72 -0.79
C THR A 126 10.85 -26.38 -1.03
N ALA A 127 9.92 -26.23 -0.08
CA ALA A 127 8.55 -26.66 -0.26
C ALA A 127 7.55 -25.65 0.32
N TYR A 128 6.30 -25.80 -0.09
CA TYR A 128 5.15 -25.15 0.53
C TYR A 128 4.26 -26.20 1.20
N VAL A 129 4.02 -26.03 2.50
CA VAL A 129 3.33 -27.00 3.34
C VAL A 129 2.07 -26.37 3.91
N ILE A 130 1.00 -27.16 3.99
CA ILE A 130 -0.27 -26.74 4.56
C ILE A 130 -0.81 -27.80 5.52
N ALA A 131 -1.44 -27.39 6.61
CA ALA A 131 -2.15 -28.26 7.54
C ALA A 131 -3.54 -27.70 7.83
N ARG A 132 -4.56 -28.57 7.88
CA ARG A 132 -5.95 -28.15 8.17
C ARG A 132 -6.07 -27.76 9.64
N SER A 133 -6.84 -26.73 9.96
CA SER A 133 -7.17 -26.38 11.35
C SER A 133 -8.15 -27.41 11.93
N ALA A 134 -8.02 -27.73 13.22
CA ALA A 134 -8.94 -28.66 13.89
C ALA A 134 -10.27 -28.01 14.29
N ASP A 135 -10.19 -26.74 14.68
CA ASP A 135 -11.27 -26.04 15.40
C ASP A 135 -12.03 -25.05 14.49
N ASN A 136 -11.43 -24.67 13.35
CA ASN A 136 -11.90 -23.64 12.43
C ASN A 136 -12.48 -22.37 13.12
N PRO A 137 -11.71 -21.74 14.04
CA PRO A 137 -12.19 -20.57 14.77
C PRO A 137 -12.45 -19.40 13.82
N VAL A 138 -13.39 -18.53 14.20
CA VAL A 138 -13.57 -17.22 13.54
C VAL A 138 -12.39 -16.33 13.92
N VAL A 139 -11.65 -15.85 12.93
CA VAL A 139 -10.41 -15.07 13.10
C VAL A 139 -10.52 -13.62 12.64
N SER A 140 -11.53 -13.25 11.86
CA SER A 140 -11.78 -11.86 11.47
C SER A 140 -13.12 -11.33 12.01
N LYS A 141 -13.15 -10.03 12.33
CA LYS A 141 -14.37 -9.26 12.61
C LYS A 141 -14.27 -7.94 11.82
N PRO A 142 -15.34 -7.47 11.15
CA PRO A 142 -16.72 -7.98 11.19
C PRO A 142 -17.03 -9.16 10.24
N ASP A 143 -16.13 -9.48 9.31
CA ASP A 143 -16.42 -10.34 8.17
C ASP A 143 -16.62 -11.82 8.51
N GLY A 144 -16.12 -12.26 9.67
CA GLY A 144 -16.43 -13.57 10.24
C GLY A 144 -15.66 -14.74 9.62
N ASP A 145 -14.53 -14.47 8.96
CA ASP A 145 -13.72 -15.47 8.28
C ASP A 145 -13.26 -16.52 9.29
N ARG A 146 -13.29 -17.77 8.85
CA ARG A 146 -12.84 -18.92 9.64
C ARG A 146 -11.47 -19.34 9.20
N LEU A 147 -10.60 -19.58 10.17
CA LEU A 147 -9.35 -20.27 9.94
C LEU A 147 -9.65 -21.67 9.40
N VAL A 148 -9.09 -22.04 8.25
CA VAL A 148 -9.21 -23.38 7.66
C VAL A 148 -7.88 -24.14 7.72
N GLY A 149 -6.76 -23.44 7.90
CA GLY A 149 -5.46 -24.09 8.02
C GLY A 149 -4.31 -23.16 8.32
N TYR A 150 -3.14 -23.76 8.42
CA TYR A 150 -1.85 -23.09 8.56
C TYR A 150 -0.98 -23.45 7.36
N ALA A 151 -0.28 -22.48 6.79
CA ALA A 151 0.62 -22.72 5.67
C ALA A 151 1.94 -21.99 5.85
N ALA A 152 3.01 -22.54 5.29
CA ALA A 152 4.30 -21.85 5.23
C ALA A 152 5.18 -22.41 4.11
N PHE A 153 6.15 -21.60 3.71
CA PHE A 153 7.33 -22.09 3.01
C PHE A 153 8.29 -22.75 4.00
N VAL A 154 8.98 -23.79 3.55
CA VAL A 154 10.04 -24.47 4.27
C VAL A 154 11.24 -24.55 3.34
N GLU A 155 12.36 -23.95 3.72
CA GLU A 155 13.59 -23.94 2.94
C GLU A 155 14.70 -24.75 3.60
N SER A 156 15.73 -25.08 2.82
CA SER A 156 16.92 -25.79 3.29
C SER A 156 18.07 -24.80 3.48
N VAL A 157 18.48 -24.55 4.72
CA VAL A 157 19.60 -23.68 5.11
C VAL A 157 20.68 -24.54 5.76
N GLU A 158 21.89 -24.58 5.19
CA GLU A 158 23.03 -25.35 5.73
C GLU A 158 22.67 -26.81 6.12
N ASP A 159 22.04 -27.55 5.21
CA ASP A 159 21.54 -28.92 5.42
C ASP A 159 20.46 -29.10 6.53
N ARG A 160 19.88 -28.01 7.02
CA ARG A 160 18.74 -28.00 7.95
C ARG A 160 17.50 -27.45 7.26
N TYR A 161 16.32 -27.88 7.69
CA TYR A 161 15.08 -27.28 7.22
C TYR A 161 14.59 -26.23 8.20
N GLU A 162 14.25 -25.08 7.67
CA GLU A 162 13.68 -23.98 8.42
C GLU A 162 12.28 -23.67 7.91
N VAL A 163 11.34 -23.53 8.83
CA VAL A 163 9.97 -23.12 8.53
C VAL A 163 9.94 -21.61 8.60
N MET A 164 9.57 -20.97 7.49
CA MET A 164 9.40 -19.52 7.42
C MET A 164 8.19 -19.06 8.25
N THR A 165 7.79 -17.80 8.07
CA THR A 165 6.59 -17.27 8.74
C THR A 165 5.36 -18.13 8.44
N VAL A 166 4.76 -18.68 9.50
CA VAL A 166 3.51 -19.45 9.41
C VAL A 166 2.33 -18.50 9.25
N GLU A 167 1.49 -18.80 8.28
CA GLU A 167 0.35 -17.99 7.91
C GLU A 167 -0.96 -18.72 8.14
N GLN A 168 -2.01 -17.94 8.36
CA GLN A 168 -3.35 -18.44 8.61
C GLN A 168 -4.15 -18.45 7.30
N VAL A 169 -4.54 -19.63 6.85
CA VAL A 169 -5.44 -19.79 5.71
C VAL A 169 -6.87 -19.69 6.18
N THR A 170 -7.67 -18.83 5.55
CA THR A 170 -9.08 -18.64 5.91
C THR A 170 -10.02 -19.17 4.81
N ASP A 171 -11.31 -19.27 5.14
CA ASP A 171 -12.35 -19.67 4.19
C ASP A 171 -12.70 -18.58 3.15
N ALA A 172 -12.33 -17.32 3.41
CA ALA A 172 -12.29 -16.27 2.39
C ALA A 172 -11.22 -16.51 1.32
N GLY A 173 -10.29 -17.44 1.58
CA GLY A 173 -9.28 -17.91 0.64
C GLY A 173 -7.86 -17.63 1.12
N MET A 174 -6.97 -17.42 0.15
CA MET A 174 -5.55 -17.11 0.39
C MET A 174 -5.27 -15.61 0.31
N ASP A 175 -6.29 -14.77 0.28
CA ASP A 175 -6.09 -13.33 0.23
C ASP A 175 -5.52 -12.89 1.58
N GLY A 176 -4.27 -12.41 1.57
CA GLY A 176 -3.47 -12.13 2.76
C GLY A 176 -2.36 -13.16 3.07
N ASN A 177 -2.38 -14.34 2.46
CA ASN A 177 -1.28 -15.31 2.59
C ASN A 177 -0.22 -15.09 1.52
N SER A 178 1.04 -15.24 1.91
CA SER A 178 2.18 -15.33 1.03
C SER A 178 2.02 -16.48 0.06
N ARG A 179 2.00 -16.11 -1.22
CA ARG A 179 2.11 -17.07 -2.33
C ARG A 179 3.47 -17.00 -2.99
N ALA A 180 4.35 -16.18 -2.45
CA ALA A 180 5.73 -16.07 -2.84
C ALA A 180 6.61 -16.05 -1.59
N ALA A 181 7.89 -16.35 -1.75
CA ALA A 181 8.89 -16.23 -0.68
C ALA A 181 10.22 -15.81 -1.26
N LEU A 182 10.96 -15.02 -0.48
CA LEU A 182 12.38 -14.78 -0.71
C LEU A 182 13.21 -15.80 0.04
N LEU A 183 14.03 -16.54 -0.69
CA LEU A 183 14.80 -17.68 -0.22
C LEU A 183 16.31 -17.36 -0.19
N GLY A 184 17.03 -18.11 0.65
CA GLY A 184 18.49 -18.06 0.78
C GLY A 184 19.01 -16.85 1.56
N ASP A 185 20.27 -16.92 2.01
CA ASP A 185 20.91 -15.91 2.86
C ASP A 185 20.95 -14.50 2.24
N GLY A 186 20.93 -14.43 0.91
CA GLY A 186 20.88 -13.17 0.17
C GLY A 186 19.47 -12.64 -0.07
N HIS A 187 18.45 -13.44 0.21
CA HIS A 187 17.08 -13.22 -0.26
C HIS A 187 17.04 -12.92 -1.76
N ASP A 188 17.88 -13.61 -2.54
CA ASP A 188 18.16 -13.39 -3.97
C ASP A 188 17.45 -14.41 -4.87
N VAL A 189 16.63 -15.29 -4.29
CA VAL A 189 15.76 -16.20 -5.03
C VAL A 189 14.31 -15.94 -4.64
N LEU A 190 13.49 -15.57 -5.63
CA LEU A 190 12.05 -15.41 -5.49
C LEU A 190 11.34 -16.66 -6.00
N LEU A 191 10.66 -17.37 -5.09
CA LEU A 191 9.75 -18.46 -5.43
C LEU A 191 8.32 -17.92 -5.44
N VAL A 192 7.53 -18.21 -6.48
CA VAL A 192 6.12 -17.84 -6.61
C VAL A 192 5.29 -19.07 -6.94
N LEU A 193 4.25 -19.36 -6.16
CA LEU A 193 3.35 -20.49 -6.40
C LEU A 193 2.30 -20.17 -7.46
N ASP A 194 2.02 -21.13 -8.33
CA ASP A 194 0.97 -21.06 -9.34
C ASP A 194 -0.39 -21.45 -8.75
N ASP A 195 -1.28 -20.46 -8.59
CA ASP A 195 -2.67 -20.70 -8.21
C ASP A 195 -3.65 -20.67 -9.40
N GLY A 196 -3.13 -20.66 -10.63
CA GLY A 196 -3.89 -20.55 -11.86
C GLY A 196 -4.27 -19.12 -12.25
N ARG A 197 -3.85 -18.09 -11.49
CA ARG A 197 -4.04 -16.68 -11.84
C ARG A 197 -2.75 -16.10 -12.42
N PRO A 198 -2.80 -15.30 -13.51
CA PRO A 198 -1.63 -14.59 -14.00
C PRO A 198 -1.06 -13.66 -12.94
N VAL A 199 0.27 -13.73 -12.75
CA VAL A 199 1.03 -12.86 -11.85
C VAL A 199 2.05 -12.09 -12.67
N GLU A 200 2.24 -10.84 -12.30
CA GLU A 200 3.26 -9.95 -12.84
C GLU A 200 4.24 -9.56 -11.73
N PHE A 201 5.49 -9.38 -12.11
CA PHE A 201 6.62 -9.12 -11.22
C PHE A 201 7.36 -7.86 -11.64
N SER A 202 7.66 -7.00 -10.68
CA SER A 202 8.60 -5.87 -10.84
C SER A 202 9.85 -6.17 -10.01
N PRO A 203 11.06 -6.21 -10.61
CA PRO A 203 12.29 -6.47 -9.86
C PRO A 203 12.75 -5.28 -9.02
N ASP A 204 12.38 -4.07 -9.44
CA ASP A 204 12.90 -2.83 -8.93
C ASP A 204 11.80 -1.81 -8.60
N LEU A 205 12.18 -0.87 -7.74
CA LEU A 205 11.48 0.38 -7.44
C LEU A 205 12.41 1.52 -7.85
N SER A 206 11.91 2.40 -8.71
CA SER A 206 12.64 3.59 -9.17
C SER A 206 11.81 4.85 -8.99
N PHE A 207 12.49 5.99 -8.93
CA PHE A 207 11.87 7.30 -8.76
C PHE A 207 12.20 8.17 -9.98
N GLY A 208 11.20 8.87 -10.49
CA GLY A 208 11.40 9.93 -11.47
C GLY A 208 12.15 11.13 -10.87
N PRO A 209 12.62 12.08 -11.70
CA PRO A 209 13.25 13.30 -11.21
C PRO A 209 12.30 14.16 -10.36
N ASP A 210 10.99 13.94 -10.48
CA ASP A 210 9.93 14.56 -9.70
C ASP A 210 9.47 13.71 -8.51
N GLY A 211 10.16 12.62 -8.19
CA GLY A 211 9.85 11.77 -7.04
C GLY A 211 8.70 10.80 -7.24
N ARG A 212 8.05 10.80 -8.42
CA ARG A 212 7.01 9.83 -8.74
C ARG A 212 7.60 8.44 -8.86
N ILE A 213 6.90 7.47 -8.29
CA ILE A 213 7.31 6.08 -8.31
C ILE A 213 7.07 5.47 -9.70
N ARG A 214 8.02 4.63 -10.11
CA ARG A 214 7.92 3.83 -11.34
C ARG A 214 8.32 2.38 -11.05
N ARG A 215 7.47 1.48 -11.50
CA ARG A 215 7.68 0.03 -11.53
C ARG A 215 7.49 -0.49 -12.94
N THR A 216 8.26 -1.50 -13.31
CA THR A 216 8.11 -2.18 -14.61
C THR A 216 7.72 -3.62 -14.35
N PHE A 217 6.46 -3.94 -14.66
CA PHE A 217 5.91 -5.27 -14.47
C PHE A 217 6.14 -6.15 -15.70
N ARG A 218 6.55 -7.40 -15.45
CA ARG A 218 6.68 -8.44 -16.45
C ARG A 218 5.90 -9.70 -16.02
N PRO A 219 5.28 -10.44 -16.96
CA PRO A 219 4.60 -11.68 -16.61
C PRO A 219 5.53 -12.71 -15.97
N VAL A 220 5.04 -13.38 -14.94
CA VAL A 220 5.71 -14.52 -14.32
C VAL A 220 5.38 -15.79 -15.11
N VAL A 221 6.40 -16.59 -15.40
CA VAL A 221 6.24 -17.85 -16.14
C VAL A 221 6.33 -19.02 -15.18
N PHE A 222 5.20 -19.70 -14.98
CA PHE A 222 5.11 -20.87 -14.11
C PHE A 222 5.50 -22.16 -14.83
N ARG A 223 6.15 -23.06 -14.12
CA ARG A 223 6.50 -24.42 -14.53
C ARG A 223 6.26 -25.37 -13.37
N ASP A 224 5.48 -26.41 -13.60
CA ASP A 224 5.18 -27.44 -12.60
C ASP A 224 4.69 -26.86 -11.25
N GLY A 225 3.76 -25.92 -11.32
CA GLY A 225 3.11 -25.34 -10.14
C GLY A 225 3.86 -24.19 -9.43
N ALA A 226 5.03 -23.76 -9.92
CA ALA A 226 5.72 -22.60 -9.37
C ALA A 226 6.59 -21.88 -10.42
N ALA A 227 7.02 -20.67 -10.09
CA ALA A 227 8.07 -19.95 -10.80
C ALA A 227 9.21 -19.68 -9.82
N VAL A 228 10.43 -19.93 -10.27
CA VAL A 228 11.66 -19.63 -9.52
C VAL A 228 12.43 -18.57 -10.32
N LEU A 229 12.70 -17.44 -9.68
CA LEU A 229 13.30 -16.27 -10.29
C LEU A 229 14.54 -15.88 -9.48
N GLU A 230 15.67 -15.70 -10.14
CA GLU A 230 16.80 -15.00 -9.55
C GLU A 230 16.51 -13.50 -9.52
N VAL A 231 16.73 -12.87 -8.37
CA VAL A 231 16.52 -11.43 -8.13
C VAL A 231 17.77 -10.82 -7.51
N PRO A 232 17.98 -9.50 -7.62
CA PRO A 232 19.06 -8.86 -6.86
C PRO A 232 18.93 -9.14 -5.36
N PRO A 233 20.02 -9.24 -4.59
CA PRO A 233 19.95 -9.50 -3.15
C PRO A 233 19.09 -8.47 -2.41
N GLN A 234 18.19 -8.95 -1.53
CA GLN A 234 17.21 -8.15 -0.80
C GLN A 234 17.60 -8.01 0.69
N ARG A 235 18.86 -7.69 0.99
CA ARG A 235 19.37 -7.76 2.38
C ARG A 235 18.95 -6.60 3.28
N THR A 236 18.86 -5.41 2.71
CA THR A 236 18.60 -4.17 3.47
C THR A 236 17.23 -3.56 3.18
N ARG A 237 16.57 -4.01 2.11
CA ARG A 237 15.27 -3.52 1.65
C ARG A 237 14.66 -4.51 0.67
N VAL A 238 13.35 -4.39 0.47
CA VAL A 238 12.60 -5.14 -0.53
C VAL A 238 12.29 -4.21 -1.70
N THR A 239 12.95 -4.41 -2.84
CA THR A 239 12.78 -3.59 -4.05
C THR A 239 11.71 -4.14 -4.99
N LEU A 240 11.45 -5.44 -4.90
CA LEU A 240 10.51 -6.12 -5.78
C LEU A 240 9.05 -5.94 -5.38
N ALA A 241 8.16 -6.20 -6.33
CA ALA A 241 6.72 -6.27 -6.11
C ALA A 241 6.10 -7.37 -6.98
N LEU A 242 5.02 -7.96 -6.49
CA LEU A 242 4.20 -8.91 -7.21
C LEU A 242 2.74 -8.46 -7.20
N SER A 243 2.06 -8.58 -8.34
CA SER A 243 0.63 -8.28 -8.46
C SER A 243 -0.03 -9.28 -9.40
N ARG A 244 -1.29 -9.63 -9.15
CA ARG A 244 -2.11 -10.38 -10.11
C ARG A 244 -2.50 -9.45 -11.26
N THR A 245 -2.75 -9.99 -12.44
CA THR A 245 -3.21 -9.18 -13.59
C THR A 245 -4.72 -8.90 -13.49
N PRO A 246 -5.18 -7.63 -13.68
CA PRO A 246 -4.37 -6.44 -13.95
C PRO A 246 -3.66 -5.91 -12.69
N VAL A 247 -2.43 -5.39 -12.87
CA VAL A 247 -1.66 -4.75 -11.80
C VAL A 247 -2.50 -3.66 -11.12
N ASP A 248 -2.80 -3.88 -9.84
CA ASP A 248 -3.63 -2.99 -9.04
C ASP A 248 -3.28 -3.14 -7.55
N PRO A 249 -3.42 -2.07 -6.73
CA PRO A 249 -3.28 -2.14 -5.27
C PRO A 249 -4.10 -3.25 -4.60
N SER A 250 -5.30 -3.59 -5.10
CA SER A 250 -6.11 -4.66 -4.53
C SER A 250 -5.66 -6.06 -4.95
N ASN A 251 -4.71 -6.14 -5.88
CA ASN A 251 -4.25 -7.38 -6.51
C ASN A 251 -2.82 -7.75 -6.12
N PHE A 252 -2.19 -7.05 -5.17
CA PHE A 252 -0.84 -7.37 -4.73
C PHE A 252 -0.74 -8.83 -4.23
N VAL A 253 0.41 -9.45 -4.45
CA VAL A 253 0.71 -10.80 -3.96
C VAL A 253 1.73 -10.67 -2.85
N HIS A 254 1.34 -11.12 -1.66
CA HIS A 254 2.21 -11.07 -0.49
C HIS A 254 3.43 -11.98 -0.67
N VAL A 255 4.58 -11.51 -0.20
CA VAL A 255 5.87 -12.21 -0.24
C VAL A 255 6.27 -12.55 1.19
N SER A 256 6.49 -13.83 1.47
CA SER A 256 6.97 -14.29 2.76
C SER A 256 8.43 -13.91 2.94
N ASN A 257 8.85 -13.93 4.20
CA ASN A 257 10.22 -13.63 4.62
C ASN A 257 10.68 -12.18 4.39
N THR A 258 9.76 -11.25 4.12
CA THR A 258 10.11 -9.82 4.04
C THR A 258 10.32 -9.21 5.42
N SER A 259 9.67 -9.73 6.46
CA SER A 259 9.77 -9.20 7.82
C SER A 259 11.19 -9.27 8.38
N GLU A 260 11.98 -10.29 8.04
CA GLU A 260 13.38 -10.40 8.49
C GLU A 260 14.22 -9.27 7.92
N ILE A 261 14.08 -9.01 6.61
CA ILE A 261 14.72 -7.90 5.88
C ILE A 261 14.33 -6.54 6.49
N LEU A 262 13.04 -6.36 6.78
CA LEU A 262 12.49 -5.10 7.27
C LEU A 262 12.71 -4.92 8.79
N SER A 263 12.94 -5.99 9.54
CA SER A 263 13.14 -5.87 11.00
C SER A 263 14.60 -5.70 11.38
N VAL A 264 15.55 -5.87 10.45
CA VAL A 264 16.99 -5.63 10.73
C VAL A 264 17.18 -4.18 11.19
N GLY A 265 17.65 -4.01 12.43
CA GLY A 265 17.88 -2.70 13.05
C GLY A 265 16.67 -2.09 13.76
N GLY A 266 15.56 -2.81 13.87
CA GLY A 266 14.31 -2.31 14.42
C GLY A 266 13.45 -1.60 13.38
N ARG A 267 12.18 -1.34 13.73
CA ARG A 267 11.29 -0.55 12.87
C ARG A 267 11.59 0.94 13.09
N PRO A 268 12.08 1.67 12.09
CA PRO A 268 12.24 3.11 12.23
C PRO A 268 10.88 3.75 12.54
N GLU A 269 10.86 4.58 13.57
CA GLU A 269 9.73 5.42 13.93
C GLU A 269 10.13 6.86 13.61
N PRO A 270 9.91 7.32 12.36
CA PRO A 270 10.30 8.67 11.99
C PRO A 270 9.56 9.69 12.87
N THR A 271 10.26 10.74 13.27
CA THR A 271 9.65 11.81 14.04
C THR A 271 8.62 12.51 13.17
N ARG A 272 7.37 12.54 13.64
CA ARG A 272 6.27 13.24 12.96
C ARG A 272 6.28 14.71 13.36
N ILE A 273 6.42 15.58 12.38
CA ILE A 273 6.45 17.03 12.56
C ILE A 273 5.26 17.60 11.77
N VAL A 274 4.33 18.21 12.48
CA VAL A 274 3.16 18.86 11.88
C VAL A 274 3.24 20.34 12.20
N HIS A 275 3.18 21.17 11.17
CA HIS A 275 3.22 22.62 11.29
C HIS A 275 2.06 23.27 10.52
N THR A 276 1.51 24.35 11.08
CA THR A 276 0.49 25.16 10.42
C THR A 276 1.01 26.59 10.32
N MET A 277 1.23 27.05 9.10
CA MET A 277 1.77 28.38 8.84
C MET A 277 0.82 29.48 9.33
N PRO A 278 1.34 30.66 9.73
CA PRO A 278 0.52 31.81 10.04
C PRO A 278 -0.46 32.15 8.90
N GLY A 279 -1.71 32.45 9.25
CA GLY A 279 -2.74 32.80 8.26
C GLY A 279 -3.38 31.60 7.53
N ALA A 280 -3.02 30.37 7.86
CA ALA A 280 -3.60 29.17 7.24
C ALA A 280 -5.05 28.87 7.67
N GLY A 281 -5.47 29.36 8.85
CA GLY A 281 -6.78 29.07 9.44
C GLY A 281 -7.99 29.24 8.51
N PRO A 282 -8.13 30.36 7.76
CA PRO A 282 -9.25 30.55 6.84
C PRO A 282 -9.39 29.51 5.72
N ALA A 283 -8.29 28.85 5.33
CA ALA A 283 -8.30 27.85 4.25
C ALA A 283 -8.44 26.41 4.77
N TRP A 284 -8.02 26.16 6.02
CA TRP A 284 -7.94 24.82 6.59
C TRP A 284 -8.90 24.56 7.75
N GLY A 285 -9.47 25.60 8.35
CA GLY A 285 -10.30 25.49 9.55
C GLY A 285 -9.50 25.09 10.79
N ASP A 286 -10.20 24.50 11.75
CA ASP A 286 -9.65 24.13 13.08
C ASP A 286 -8.85 22.82 13.05
N ASP A 287 -9.15 21.91 12.11
CA ASP A 287 -8.41 20.65 11.91
C ASP A 287 -7.96 20.53 10.44
N PRO A 288 -6.78 21.07 10.09
CA PRO A 288 -6.23 20.98 8.74
C PRO A 288 -6.04 19.55 8.25
N GLY A 289 -5.74 18.61 9.16
CA GLY A 289 -5.47 17.21 8.81
C GLY A 289 -6.73 16.47 8.41
N GLU A 290 -7.82 16.68 9.14
CA GLU A 290 -9.13 16.13 8.77
C GLU A 290 -9.60 16.70 7.42
N VAL A 291 -9.43 18.00 7.20
CA VAL A 291 -9.80 18.67 5.95
C VAL A 291 -9.01 18.13 4.76
N ALA A 292 -7.68 18.00 4.90
CA ALA A 292 -6.82 17.42 3.86
C ALA A 292 -7.25 16.00 3.49
N ALA A 293 -7.45 15.14 4.49
CA ALA A 293 -7.75 13.72 4.30
C ALA A 293 -9.13 13.47 3.70
N ARG A 294 -10.17 14.20 4.13
CA ARG A 294 -11.56 13.92 3.73
C ARG A 294 -12.02 14.71 2.52
N HIS A 295 -11.57 15.95 2.38
CA HIS A 295 -12.23 16.91 1.48
C HIS A 295 -11.36 17.34 0.31
N LEU A 296 -10.04 17.20 0.42
CA LEU A 296 -9.11 17.70 -0.60
C LEU A 296 -8.37 16.61 -1.36
N GLY A 297 -8.75 15.34 -1.17
CA GLY A 297 -8.25 14.21 -1.95
C GLY A 297 -6.73 14.06 -1.88
N GLU A 298 -6.17 14.23 -0.69
CA GLU A 298 -4.72 14.12 -0.44
C GLU A 298 -4.19 12.75 -0.88
N ALA A 299 -4.89 11.68 -0.51
CA ALA A 299 -4.50 10.31 -0.86
C ALA A 299 -4.39 10.15 -2.38
N GLU A 300 -5.35 10.68 -3.14
CA GLU A 300 -5.34 10.60 -4.59
C GLU A 300 -4.36 11.58 -5.24
N ALA A 301 -3.98 12.68 -4.57
CA ALA A 301 -2.93 13.59 -5.05
C ALA A 301 -1.54 12.96 -4.89
N LEU A 302 -1.34 12.19 -3.82
CA LEU A 302 -0.08 11.52 -3.51
C LEU A 302 0.01 10.09 -4.08
N ALA A 303 -1.04 9.56 -4.71
CA ALA A 303 -1.09 8.18 -5.18
C ALA A 303 0.11 7.77 -6.07
N GLU A 304 0.67 8.71 -6.85
CA GLU A 304 1.84 8.46 -7.72
C GLU A 304 3.20 8.52 -6.98
N PHE A 305 3.19 8.93 -5.71
CA PHE A 305 4.34 8.98 -4.80
C PHE A 305 4.29 7.86 -3.75
N TYR A 306 3.18 7.12 -3.71
CA TYR A 306 3.05 5.92 -2.91
C TYR A 306 3.32 4.67 -3.74
N ASP A 307 3.95 3.68 -3.13
CA ASP A 307 4.05 2.35 -3.71
C ASP A 307 2.94 1.46 -3.12
N PRO A 308 1.81 1.30 -3.81
CA PRO A 308 0.71 0.54 -3.23
C PRO A 308 0.89 -0.99 -3.32
N ILE A 309 1.92 -1.47 -4.01
CA ILE A 309 2.13 -2.91 -4.27
C ILE A 309 3.44 -3.41 -3.65
N GLY A 310 4.41 -2.52 -3.43
CA GLY A 310 5.66 -2.81 -2.76
C GLY A 310 5.54 -2.94 -1.23
N THR A 311 6.51 -3.62 -0.64
CA THR A 311 6.66 -3.74 0.82
C THR A 311 7.86 -2.91 1.27
N HIS A 312 7.62 -1.89 2.08
CA HIS A 312 8.64 -0.92 2.47
C HIS A 312 8.64 -0.62 3.97
N ARG A 313 9.78 -0.15 4.46
CA ARG A 313 9.86 0.54 5.75
C ARG A 313 9.64 2.03 5.56
N ALA A 314 9.22 2.69 6.63
CA ALA A 314 9.45 4.11 6.74
C ALA A 314 10.96 4.39 6.71
N GLY A 315 11.34 5.53 6.16
CA GLY A 315 12.71 6.02 6.25
C GLY A 315 13.09 6.49 7.65
N THR A 316 14.35 6.88 7.81
CA THR A 316 14.88 7.43 9.07
C THR A 316 14.71 8.94 9.20
N GLY A 317 14.42 9.64 8.10
CA GLY A 317 14.17 11.07 8.09
C GLY A 317 12.81 11.44 8.71
N PRO A 318 12.64 12.68 9.19
CA PRO A 318 11.36 13.17 9.69
C PRO A 318 10.21 13.08 8.68
N GLU A 319 9.01 12.78 9.19
CA GLU A 319 7.75 12.90 8.47
C GLU A 319 7.19 14.32 8.70
N LEU A 320 7.47 15.23 7.76
CA LEU A 320 7.05 16.63 7.82
C LEU A 320 5.72 16.81 7.09
N THR A 321 4.77 17.46 7.77
CA THR A 321 3.50 17.91 7.21
C THR A 321 3.32 19.40 7.48
N VAL A 322 3.13 20.22 6.45
CA VAL A 322 2.88 21.65 6.62
C VAL A 322 1.59 22.06 5.94
N TYR A 323 0.72 22.71 6.69
CA TYR A 323 -0.49 23.38 6.17
C TYR A 323 -0.23 24.87 6.06
N GLY A 324 -0.51 25.45 4.89
CA GLY A 324 -0.27 26.86 4.61
C GLY A 324 -1.28 27.42 3.62
N VAL A 325 -1.11 28.69 3.29
CA VAL A 325 -1.91 29.37 2.26
C VAL A 325 -0.95 30.07 1.32
N SER A 326 -1.17 29.89 0.01
CA SER A 326 -0.39 30.59 -1.01
C SER A 326 -0.81 32.06 -1.12
N PRO A 327 0.03 32.95 -1.69
CA PRO A 327 -0.30 34.37 -1.86
C PRO A 327 -1.64 34.65 -2.53
N ASP A 328 -2.11 33.77 -3.42
CA ASP A 328 -3.41 33.87 -4.09
C ASP A 328 -4.59 33.24 -3.32
N GLY A 329 -4.37 32.79 -2.09
CA GLY A 329 -5.41 32.28 -1.20
C GLY A 329 -5.74 30.79 -1.37
N ARG A 330 -4.97 30.03 -2.15
CA ARG A 330 -5.13 28.57 -2.26
C ARG A 330 -4.61 27.85 -1.03
N CYS A 331 -5.18 26.69 -0.72
CA CYS A 331 -4.62 25.74 0.23
C CYS A 331 -3.25 25.28 -0.26
N LEU A 332 -2.24 25.34 0.61
CA LEU A 332 -0.90 24.80 0.42
C LEU A 332 -0.64 23.67 1.41
N LEU A 333 -0.28 22.50 0.91
CA LEU A 333 0.13 21.35 1.74
C LEU A 333 1.52 20.89 1.34
N LEU A 334 2.43 20.79 2.30
CA LEU A 334 3.71 20.10 2.15
C LEU A 334 3.63 18.75 2.85
N ARG A 335 4.12 17.70 2.19
CA ARG A 335 4.38 16.40 2.82
C ARG A 335 5.81 15.95 2.52
N THR A 336 6.39 15.16 3.41
CA THR A 336 7.57 14.34 3.08
C THR A 336 7.23 12.86 3.12
N ILE A 337 7.84 12.09 2.22
CA ILE A 337 7.75 10.63 2.16
C ILE A 337 9.17 10.08 2.00
N GLN A 338 9.48 9.02 2.73
CA GLN A 338 10.73 8.27 2.57
C GLN A 338 10.47 6.78 2.74
N TYR A 339 10.97 5.98 1.80
CA TYR A 339 10.95 4.52 1.88
C TYR A 339 12.36 4.01 2.15
N ASP A 340 12.49 3.11 3.11
CA ASP A 340 13.75 2.43 3.40
C ASP A 340 14.93 3.43 3.52
N ASP A 341 15.99 3.21 2.74
CA ASP A 341 17.17 4.08 2.60
C ASP A 341 17.13 4.92 1.30
N TYR A 342 16.00 4.99 0.60
CA TYR A 342 15.83 5.89 -0.53
C TYR A 342 15.88 7.37 -0.07
N PRO A 343 16.21 8.31 -0.97
CA PRO A 343 16.09 9.73 -0.67
C PRO A 343 14.67 10.07 -0.20
N ALA A 344 14.58 10.91 0.82
CA ALA A 344 13.31 11.51 1.21
C ALA A 344 12.86 12.49 0.13
N TRP A 345 11.56 12.53 -0.15
CA TRP A 345 10.96 13.44 -1.10
C TRP A 345 10.00 14.39 -0.39
N ALA A 346 10.07 15.66 -0.75
CA ALA A 346 9.12 16.69 -0.37
C ALA A 346 8.17 16.95 -1.55
N MET A 347 6.86 17.05 -1.28
CA MET A 347 5.86 17.38 -2.29
C MET A 347 5.02 18.55 -1.79
N ALA A 348 5.02 19.64 -2.53
CA ALA A 348 4.13 20.77 -2.32
C ALA A 348 2.89 20.60 -3.21
N MET A 349 1.73 20.78 -2.59
CA MET A 349 0.44 20.64 -3.22
C MET A 349 -0.36 21.93 -3.10
N LEU A 350 -1.04 22.33 -4.17
CA LEU A 350 -1.91 23.50 -4.21
C LEU A 350 -3.32 23.14 -4.69
N GLY A 351 -4.32 23.85 -4.17
CA GLY A 351 -5.70 23.77 -4.65
C GLY A 351 -6.56 24.89 -4.06
N PRO A 352 -7.59 25.37 -4.79
CA PRO A 352 -8.59 26.26 -4.19
C PRO A 352 -9.18 25.67 -2.90
N VAL A 353 -9.60 26.53 -1.98
CA VAL A 353 -10.23 26.12 -0.72
C VAL A 353 -11.43 25.21 -0.99
N GLY A 354 -11.48 24.07 -0.29
CA GLY A 354 -12.55 23.08 -0.44
C GLY A 354 -12.49 22.26 -1.74
N THR A 355 -11.38 22.33 -2.48
CA THR A 355 -11.20 21.56 -3.73
C THR A 355 -9.99 20.63 -3.67
N ARG A 356 -9.94 19.65 -4.58
CA ARG A 356 -8.86 18.67 -4.60
C ARG A 356 -7.49 19.30 -4.83
N LEU A 357 -6.53 18.95 -3.98
CA LEU A 357 -5.14 19.34 -4.09
C LEU A 357 -4.45 18.65 -5.28
N ARG A 358 -3.46 19.32 -5.85
CA ARG A 358 -2.57 18.77 -6.87
C ARG A 358 -1.13 19.01 -6.49
N VAL A 359 -0.27 18.02 -6.68
CA VAL A 359 1.18 18.21 -6.55
C VAL A 359 1.65 19.19 -7.63
N VAL A 360 2.25 20.28 -7.19
CA VAL A 360 2.73 21.37 -8.07
C VAL A 360 4.25 21.50 -8.08
N ALA A 361 4.92 21.00 -7.06
CA ALA A 361 6.38 20.95 -6.97
C ALA A 361 6.79 19.76 -6.10
N SER A 362 7.94 19.17 -6.42
CA SER A 362 8.54 18.11 -5.62
C SER A 362 10.07 18.17 -5.73
N GLY A 363 10.75 17.60 -4.75
CA GLY A 363 12.21 17.60 -4.69
C GLY A 363 12.75 16.69 -3.60
N ILE A 364 14.03 16.35 -3.72
CA ILE A 364 14.75 15.56 -2.71
C ILE A 364 14.97 16.41 -1.47
N VAL A 365 14.78 15.79 -0.30
CA VAL A 365 15.06 16.40 1.01
C VAL A 365 16.43 15.96 1.48
N ASP A 366 17.27 16.93 1.81
CA ASP A 366 18.55 16.69 2.49
C ASP A 366 18.47 17.16 3.93
N TRP A 367 18.14 16.23 4.84
CA TRP A 367 18.03 16.52 6.27
C TRP A 367 19.36 16.94 6.93
N THR A 368 20.48 16.84 6.22
CA THR A 368 21.79 17.31 6.69
C THR A 368 22.10 18.74 6.23
N ALA A 369 21.35 19.26 5.25
CA ALA A 369 21.51 20.62 4.75
C ALA A 369 20.95 21.65 5.74
N THR A 370 21.45 22.88 5.65
CA THR A 370 20.92 24.02 6.42
C THR A 370 19.47 24.31 6.08
N VAL A 371 19.04 24.02 4.85
CA VAL A 371 17.65 24.11 4.40
C VAL A 371 17.25 22.79 3.75
N PRO A 372 16.69 21.83 4.52
CA PRO A 372 16.37 20.50 4.01
C PRO A 372 15.36 20.50 2.88
N VAL A 373 14.34 21.35 2.96
CA VAL A 373 13.29 21.45 1.94
C VAL A 373 13.35 22.81 1.28
N ARG A 374 13.42 22.82 -0.05
CA ARG A 374 13.34 24.03 -0.89
C ARG A 374 12.60 23.70 -2.18
N LEU A 375 11.38 24.20 -2.30
CA LEU A 375 10.51 23.92 -3.45
C LEU A 375 10.01 25.23 -4.06
N ARG A 376 10.35 25.47 -5.33
CA ARG A 376 9.79 26.59 -6.09
C ARG A 376 8.36 26.27 -6.49
N LEU A 377 7.41 27.09 -6.05
CA LEU A 377 6.01 26.95 -6.42
C LEU A 377 5.75 27.61 -7.79
N PRO A 378 4.78 27.10 -8.58
CA PRO A 378 4.44 27.68 -9.88
C PRO A 378 3.80 29.07 -9.75
N ASP A 379 3.52 29.72 -10.89
CA ASP A 379 2.71 30.95 -10.98
C ASP A 379 3.18 32.10 -10.09
N GLY A 380 4.49 32.17 -9.79
CA GLY A 380 5.04 33.21 -8.93
C GLY A 380 4.58 33.14 -7.48
N GLN A 381 4.09 31.99 -7.00
CA GLN A 381 3.65 31.83 -5.61
C GLN A 381 4.79 31.84 -4.59
N GLY A 382 6.05 31.78 -5.05
CA GLY A 382 7.24 31.89 -4.21
C GLY A 382 8.03 30.59 -4.08
N THR A 383 8.92 30.55 -3.10
CA THR A 383 9.72 29.37 -2.75
C THR A 383 9.34 28.93 -1.35
N LEU A 384 8.82 27.72 -1.22
CA LEU A 384 8.56 27.09 0.07
C LEU A 384 9.88 26.51 0.61
N VAL A 385 10.29 26.97 1.78
CA VAL A 385 11.47 26.46 2.49
C VAL A 385 11.07 25.89 3.84
N ALA A 386 11.66 24.76 4.25
CA ALA A 386 11.41 24.21 5.58
C ALA A 386 12.70 23.61 6.18
N ALA A 387 12.89 23.90 7.47
CA ALA A 387 13.96 23.40 8.32
C ALA A 387 13.42 23.41 9.76
N PRO A 388 12.86 22.28 10.27
CA PRO A 388 12.31 22.23 11.61
C PRO A 388 13.30 22.72 12.68
N GLY A 389 12.85 23.66 13.51
CA GLY A 389 13.62 24.32 14.55
C GLY A 389 14.43 25.54 14.10
N ALA A 390 14.49 25.85 12.81
CA ALA A 390 15.17 27.06 12.31
C ALA A 390 14.21 28.26 12.25
N ALA A 391 14.75 29.47 12.18
CA ALA A 391 14.02 30.67 11.80
C ALA A 391 14.51 31.19 10.44
N PHE A 392 13.58 31.69 9.63
CA PHE A 392 13.86 32.15 8.28
C PHE A 392 13.72 33.67 8.18
N GLY A 393 14.59 34.27 7.38
CA GLY A 393 14.40 35.63 6.88
C GLY A 393 14.71 35.69 5.39
N TYR A 394 14.16 36.66 4.68
CA TYR A 394 14.45 36.86 3.26
C TYR A 394 14.78 38.31 2.95
N ARG A 395 15.37 38.53 1.78
CA ARG A 395 15.66 39.87 1.27
C ARG A 395 15.38 39.95 -0.22
N LEU A 396 14.76 41.05 -0.65
CA LEU A 396 14.61 41.43 -2.06
C LEU A 396 15.89 42.14 -2.55
N ALA A 397 16.14 42.23 -3.85
CA ALA A 397 17.42 42.72 -4.42
C ALA A 397 18.03 43.97 -3.73
N GLU A 398 17.22 44.98 -3.40
CA GLU A 398 17.65 46.21 -2.73
C GLU A 398 16.96 46.42 -1.36
N GLY A 399 16.38 45.35 -0.81
CA GLY A 399 15.56 45.38 0.40
C GLY A 399 16.34 45.24 1.71
N ARG A 400 15.64 45.52 2.82
CA ARG A 400 16.06 45.06 4.16
C ARG A 400 15.71 43.58 4.34
N TRP A 401 16.34 42.94 5.32
CA TRP A 401 15.90 41.61 5.77
C TRP A 401 14.48 41.68 6.35
N GLU A 402 13.63 40.77 5.93
CA GLU A 402 12.28 40.56 6.43
C GLU A 402 12.21 39.20 7.13
N ASP A 403 11.50 39.16 8.26
CA ASP A 403 11.24 37.91 8.98
C ASP A 403 10.23 37.06 8.21
N ALA A 404 10.53 35.78 8.06
CA ALA A 404 9.70 34.81 7.35
C ALA A 404 9.10 33.75 8.29
N GLY A 405 9.45 33.80 9.58
CA GLY A 405 8.92 32.92 10.62
C GLY A 405 9.74 31.65 10.89
N PRO A 406 9.33 30.85 11.88
CA PRO A 406 10.02 29.62 12.29
C PRO A 406 9.58 28.39 11.48
N ASP A 407 10.44 27.38 11.46
CA ASP A 407 10.28 26.01 10.91
C ASP A 407 10.05 25.90 9.41
N VAL A 408 9.22 26.77 8.85
CA VAL A 408 8.80 26.79 7.45
C VAL A 408 8.40 28.20 7.04
N ALA A 409 8.76 28.59 5.83
CA ALA A 409 8.41 29.88 5.26
C ALA A 409 8.03 29.74 3.79
N LEU A 410 7.04 30.51 3.35
CA LEU A 410 6.78 30.73 1.93
C LEU A 410 7.36 32.09 1.55
N VAL A 411 8.53 32.04 0.93
CA VAL A 411 9.31 33.22 0.58
C VAL A 411 8.82 33.80 -0.75
N PRO A 412 8.61 35.12 -0.87
CA PRO A 412 8.10 35.74 -2.10
C PRO A 412 8.94 35.41 -3.33
N ALA A 413 8.31 35.32 -4.49
CA ALA A 413 8.99 34.96 -5.74
C ALA A 413 10.11 35.91 -6.16
N ALA A 414 10.08 37.16 -5.68
CA ALA A 414 11.05 38.22 -5.96
C ALA A 414 12.21 38.27 -4.94
N ALA A 415 12.20 37.43 -3.91
CA ALA A 415 13.31 37.35 -2.98
C ALA A 415 14.55 36.75 -3.65
N VAL A 416 15.71 37.32 -3.34
CA VAL A 416 17.00 36.92 -3.93
C VAL A 416 17.89 36.19 -2.93
N ASP A 417 17.76 36.51 -1.64
CA ASP A 417 18.53 35.90 -0.57
C ASP A 417 17.62 35.32 0.51
N LEU A 418 18.13 34.25 1.12
CA LEU A 418 17.56 33.59 2.29
C LEU A 418 18.56 33.65 3.44
N ARG A 419 18.09 34.04 4.62
CA ARG A 419 18.79 33.88 5.89
C ARG A 419 18.14 32.74 6.66
N VAL A 420 18.97 31.90 7.26
CA VAL A 420 18.54 30.77 8.07
C VAL A 420 19.27 30.83 9.39
N ASP A 421 18.51 31.03 10.45
CA ASP A 421 18.96 31.08 11.83
C ASP A 421 18.66 29.70 12.46
N SER A 422 19.69 28.87 12.59
CA SER A 422 19.55 27.49 13.06
C SER A 422 19.35 27.39 14.59
N PRO A 423 18.79 26.27 15.10
CA PRO A 423 18.52 26.12 16.54
C PRO A 423 19.75 26.26 17.44
N ASN A 424 20.95 26.03 16.90
CA ASN A 424 22.22 26.15 17.64
C ASN A 424 22.78 27.59 17.69
N GLY A 425 22.05 28.57 17.14
CA GLY A 425 22.46 29.98 17.10
C GLY A 425 23.35 30.36 15.91
N THR A 426 23.61 29.43 14.97
CA THR A 426 24.36 29.74 13.75
C THR A 426 23.43 30.36 12.71
N SER A 427 23.78 31.55 12.22
CA SER A 427 23.11 32.21 11.09
C SER A 427 23.88 31.91 9.80
N SER A 428 23.16 31.52 8.75
CA SER A 428 23.69 31.40 7.40
C SER A 428 22.91 32.27 6.43
N THR A 429 23.55 32.69 5.34
CA THR A 429 22.92 33.47 4.29
C THR A 429 23.38 32.95 2.95
N GLY A 430 22.46 32.82 2.00
CA GLY A 430 22.77 32.37 0.65
C GLY A 430 21.68 32.75 -0.35
N PRO A 431 21.94 32.55 -1.65
CA PRO A 431 20.96 32.81 -2.68
C PRO A 431 19.72 31.91 -2.52
N LEU A 432 18.54 32.44 -2.91
CA LEU A 432 17.28 31.69 -2.93
C LEU A 432 17.16 30.75 -4.14
N ASP A 433 18.05 30.85 -5.13
CA ASP A 433 18.06 30.01 -6.34
C ASP A 433 18.88 28.74 -6.16
#